data_AF-A0A1T5EZF9-F1
#
_entry.id   AF-A0A1T5EZF9-F1
#
_cell.length_a   1.000
_cell.length_b   1.000
_cell.length_c   1.000
_cell.angle_alpha   90.00
_cell.angle_beta   90.00
_cell.angle_gamma   90.00
#
_symmetry.space_group_name_H-M   'P 1'
#
loop_
_entity.id
_entity.type
_entity.pdbx_description
1 polymer ?
#
loop_
_entity_poly.entity_id
_entity_poly.type
_entity_poly.pdbx_seq_one_letter_code
_entity_poly.pdbx_strand_id
1 'polypeptide(L)'
;MVDVRKIVVSVLISSMVVTLVSCGVKKEKTDEVLNEVISEELASNTETAETSESAAETIEETETDETEASEATEENVVAAETLPAYEYPGPELFYSVLYKYLIDELGQWYEPADVCIPCPVIIHEDESNKEDIRVYGDFWIYNYDLDGDTLVNTSGGSHPGCIHLKATDEGYEVTGMDAVEDGSNYDPTAKKIFGEYYEDFIKEIGDTEKTEKIRAQIIANYVAANNLSITAYRDYGWDPVTLPEENIDSFYSVLN
;
A
#
# COMPACT_ATOMS: atom_id res chain seq x y z
N MET A 1 -40.98 -25.68 38.39
CA MET A 1 -41.20 -26.14 37.01
C MET A 1 -39.91 -25.85 36.26
N VAL A 2 -39.26 -26.93 35.82
CA VAL A 2 -37.92 -26.96 35.21
C VAL A 2 -38.09 -26.77 33.71
N ASP A 3 -37.27 -25.95 33.06
CA ASP A 3 -36.62 -26.41 31.82
C ASP A 3 -35.32 -25.63 31.55
N VAL A 4 -34.23 -26.39 31.53
CA VAL A 4 -32.86 -26.00 31.19
C VAL A 4 -32.59 -26.64 29.83
N ARG A 5 -32.39 -25.84 28.79
CA ARG A 5 -31.97 -26.32 27.46
C ARG A 5 -30.66 -25.63 27.12
N LYS A 6 -29.53 -26.23 27.55
CA LYS A 6 -28.63 -27.07 26.74
C LYS A 6 -27.94 -26.29 25.63
N ILE A 7 -26.82 -25.67 26.01
CA ILE A 7 -25.73 -25.25 25.13
C ILE A 7 -24.93 -26.50 24.78
N VAL A 8 -24.83 -26.82 23.49
CA VAL A 8 -23.94 -27.86 22.96
C VAL A 8 -22.78 -27.12 22.28
N VAL A 9 -21.62 -27.11 22.93
CA VAL A 9 -20.35 -26.71 22.31
C VAL A 9 -19.66 -28.00 21.86
N SER A 10 -19.59 -28.22 20.55
CA SER A 10 -18.78 -29.29 19.97
C SER A 10 -17.37 -28.76 19.70
N VAL A 11 -16.42 -29.14 20.56
CA VAL A 11 -14.98 -28.98 20.32
C VAL A 11 -14.50 -30.21 19.55
N LEU A 12 -14.11 -30.03 18.29
CA LEU A 12 -13.43 -31.07 17.51
C LEU A 12 -11.91 -30.90 17.66
N ILE A 13 -11.31 -31.82 18.42
CA ILE A 13 -9.88 -32.01 18.54
C ILE A 13 -9.45 -32.92 17.37
N SER A 14 -8.73 -32.36 16.40
CA SER A 14 -8.09 -33.15 15.34
C SER A 14 -6.64 -33.46 15.74
N SER A 15 -6.39 -34.73 16.05
CA SER A 15 -5.09 -35.28 16.42
C SER A 15 -4.19 -35.44 15.20
N MET A 16 -3.07 -34.72 15.19
CA MET A 16 -1.99 -34.90 14.21
C MET A 16 -1.20 -36.16 14.58
N VAL A 17 -1.24 -37.17 13.70
CA VAL A 17 -0.44 -38.39 13.80
C VAL A 17 0.92 -38.12 13.16
N VAL A 18 1.97 -38.06 13.97
CA VAL A 18 3.37 -38.06 13.52
C VAL A 18 3.84 -39.50 13.39
N THR A 19 4.10 -39.96 12.18
CA THR A 19 4.86 -41.19 11.93
C THR A 19 6.29 -40.84 11.55
N LEU A 20 7.23 -41.11 12.46
CA LEU A 20 8.66 -41.17 12.22
C LEU A 20 9.06 -42.60 11.81
N VAL A 21 9.67 -42.76 10.63
CA VAL A 21 10.44 -43.94 10.20
C VAL A 21 11.55 -43.41 9.29
N SER A 22 12.78 -43.23 9.76
CA SER A 22 13.89 -44.21 9.89
C SER A 22 14.94 -44.04 8.78
N CYS A 23 16.19 -43.97 9.22
CA CYS A 23 17.43 -43.74 8.47
C CYS A 23 17.70 -44.73 7.33
N GLY A 24 18.43 -44.26 6.32
CA GLY A 24 19.09 -45.10 5.31
C GLY A 24 20.23 -44.38 4.60
N VAL A 25 21.45 -44.53 5.12
CA VAL A 25 22.71 -44.10 4.50
C VAL A 25 23.07 -44.98 3.31
N LYS A 26 23.50 -44.40 2.18
CA LYS A 26 24.54 -44.99 1.31
C LYS A 26 25.24 -43.95 0.44
N LYS A 27 26.58 -43.95 0.54
CA LYS A 27 27.58 -43.29 -0.30
C LYS A 27 27.68 -43.94 -1.68
N GLU A 28 28.02 -43.16 -2.72
CA GLU A 28 29.32 -43.11 -3.44
C GLU A 28 29.16 -42.33 -4.77
N LYS A 29 29.98 -41.27 -4.96
CA LYS A 29 31.04 -41.09 -5.99
C LYS A 29 30.52 -40.75 -7.42
N THR A 30 31.07 -39.83 -8.21
CA THR A 30 32.43 -39.25 -8.31
C THR A 30 32.40 -38.04 -9.27
N ASP A 31 33.35 -37.11 -9.07
CA ASP A 31 34.07 -36.27 -10.06
C ASP A 31 33.29 -35.20 -10.87
N GLU A 32 33.78 -34.00 -11.19
CA GLU A 32 35.10 -33.36 -11.11
C GLU A 32 34.94 -31.85 -11.47
N VAL A 33 35.82 -30.98 -10.93
CA VAL A 33 36.38 -29.72 -11.51
C VAL A 33 35.39 -28.57 -11.85
N LEU A 34 35.44 -27.37 -11.26
CA LEU A 34 36.56 -26.41 -11.14
C LEU A 34 36.45 -25.61 -9.82
N ASN A 35 37.59 -25.40 -9.17
CA ASN A 35 37.79 -24.45 -8.09
C ASN A 35 39.17 -23.80 -8.29
N GLU A 36 39.23 -22.47 -8.42
CA GLU A 36 40.35 -21.55 -8.16
C GLU A 36 39.94 -20.18 -8.73
N VAL A 37 40.13 -19.00 -8.14
CA VAL A 37 40.99 -18.42 -7.08
C VAL A 37 40.16 -17.16 -6.64
N ILE A 38 40.10 -16.64 -5.42
CA ILE A 38 41.13 -15.93 -4.64
C ILE A 38 40.60 -15.72 -3.22
N SER A 39 41.41 -16.11 -2.25
CA SER A 39 41.34 -15.78 -0.83
C SER A 39 42.38 -14.72 -0.47
N GLU A 40 42.01 -13.87 0.50
CA GLU A 40 42.85 -13.20 1.51
C GLU A 40 43.84 -12.10 1.07
N GLU A 41 43.73 -10.91 1.68
CA GLU A 41 44.50 -10.62 2.90
C GLU A 41 43.97 -9.38 3.64
N LEU A 42 43.93 -9.50 4.97
CA LEU A 42 43.76 -8.45 5.98
C LEU A 42 45.13 -7.82 6.30
N ALA A 43 45.15 -6.52 6.65
CA ALA A 43 45.64 -6.01 7.95
C ALA A 43 46.30 -4.61 7.89
N SER A 44 46.12 -3.90 9.01
CA SER A 44 46.97 -2.81 9.56
C SER A 44 46.70 -1.40 9.00
N ASN A 45 46.54 -0.32 9.79
CA ASN A 45 47.09 -0.03 11.12
C ASN A 45 46.29 1.08 11.85
N THR A 46 46.43 1.11 13.17
CA THR A 46 45.88 2.07 14.16
C THR A 46 46.85 3.22 14.46
N GLU A 47 46.38 4.21 15.25
CA GLU A 47 47.11 5.24 16.04
C GLU A 47 47.40 6.57 15.31
N THR A 48 47.16 7.79 15.84
CA THR A 48 47.30 8.28 17.23
C THR A 48 46.50 9.58 17.44
N ALA A 49 46.17 9.88 18.71
CA ALA A 49 45.54 11.08 19.24
C ALA A 49 46.52 12.27 19.47
N GLU A 50 45.97 13.47 19.68
CA GLU A 50 46.34 14.56 20.63
C GLU A 50 45.67 15.88 20.14
N THR A 51 44.64 16.44 20.81
CA THR A 51 44.64 17.27 22.04
C THR A 51 45.26 18.66 21.87
N SER A 52 44.43 19.71 22.02
CA SER A 52 44.72 21.06 22.58
C SER A 52 43.80 22.11 21.93
N GLU A 53 43.27 23.17 22.53
CA GLU A 53 42.96 23.62 23.89
C GLU A 53 42.32 25.02 23.69
N SER A 54 41.39 25.41 24.57
CA SER A 54 41.11 26.80 24.99
C SER A 54 40.74 27.89 23.95
N ALA A 55 39.55 28.49 24.08
CA ALA A 55 39.40 29.73 24.87
C ALA A 55 37.97 30.28 24.78
N ALA A 56 37.43 30.64 25.94
CA ALA A 56 36.21 31.41 26.12
C ALA A 56 36.52 32.91 26.21
N GLU A 57 35.57 33.76 25.81
CA GLU A 57 35.13 35.05 26.40
C GLU A 57 34.20 35.74 25.37
N THR A 58 32.93 36.11 25.62
CA THR A 58 32.28 36.99 26.62
C THR A 58 31.88 38.34 26.00
N ILE A 59 30.56 38.51 25.84
CA ILE A 59 29.68 39.72 25.96
C ILE A 59 29.92 40.94 25.06
N GLU A 60 28.89 41.35 24.29
CA GLU A 60 28.31 42.71 24.41
C GLU A 60 26.86 42.76 23.91
N GLU A 61 25.97 43.23 24.78
CA GLU A 61 24.61 43.69 24.50
C GLU A 61 24.66 45.04 23.76
N THR A 62 23.69 45.30 22.90
CA THR A 62 23.27 46.69 22.63
C THR A 62 21.79 46.70 22.26
N GLU A 63 20.97 47.17 23.19
CA GLU A 63 19.62 47.67 22.94
C GLU A 63 19.66 49.00 22.18
N THR A 64 18.64 49.24 21.36
CA THR A 64 17.89 50.49 21.10
C THR A 64 17.23 50.36 19.73
N ASP A 65 16.05 50.87 19.43
CA ASP A 65 14.82 51.23 20.12
C ASP A 65 13.80 51.44 18.97
N GLU A 66 12.53 51.35 19.30
CA GLU A 66 11.29 51.40 18.50
C GLU A 66 11.24 52.31 17.25
N THR A 67 10.44 51.94 16.23
CA THR A 67 9.20 52.68 15.82
C THR A 67 8.44 51.96 14.69
N GLU A 68 7.13 51.85 14.91
CA GLU A 68 5.97 51.44 14.10
C GLU A 68 6.04 51.40 12.55
N ALA A 69 5.54 50.29 11.99
CA ALA A 69 4.59 50.30 10.87
C ALA A 69 3.72 49.04 10.95
N SER A 70 2.54 49.16 11.55
CA SER A 70 1.48 48.15 11.50
C SER A 70 0.86 48.20 10.10
N GLU A 71 1.33 47.35 9.20
CA GLU A 71 0.52 46.91 8.06
C GLU A 71 -0.25 45.68 8.52
N ALA A 72 -1.58 45.79 8.47
CA ALA A 72 -2.49 44.67 8.63
C ALA A 72 -2.23 43.67 7.51
N THR A 73 -1.37 42.68 7.77
CA THR A 73 -1.43 41.42 7.06
C THR A 73 -2.79 40.83 7.38
N GLU A 74 -3.69 40.86 6.39
CA GLU A 74 -4.78 39.90 6.30
C GLU A 74 -4.12 38.52 6.43
N GLU A 75 -4.14 37.97 7.64
CA GLU A 75 -4.10 36.53 7.82
C GLU A 75 -5.30 36.01 7.04
N ASN A 76 -5.04 35.63 5.80
CA ASN A 76 -5.93 34.77 5.05
C ASN A 76 -5.88 33.46 5.81
N VAL A 77 -6.78 33.34 6.80
CA VAL A 77 -7.04 32.11 7.51
C VAL A 77 -7.62 31.20 6.43
N VAL A 78 -6.74 30.48 5.75
CA VAL A 78 -7.13 29.40 4.84
C VAL A 78 -7.89 28.44 5.75
N ALA A 79 -9.22 28.46 5.62
CA ALA A 79 -10.03 27.42 6.21
C ALA A 79 -9.43 26.11 5.71
N ALA A 80 -8.99 25.23 6.62
CA ALA A 80 -8.51 23.92 6.26
C ALA A 80 -9.59 23.28 5.38
N GLU A 81 -9.31 23.15 4.08
CA GLU A 81 -10.22 22.51 3.15
C GLU A 81 -10.29 21.05 3.57
N THR A 82 -11.37 20.69 4.24
CA THR A 82 -11.62 19.29 4.56
C THR A 82 -11.87 18.56 3.25
N LEU A 83 -10.95 17.68 2.87
CA LEU A 83 -11.07 16.89 1.66
C LEU A 83 -12.31 15.98 1.74
N PRO A 84 -13.12 15.87 0.68
CA PRO A 84 -14.15 14.84 0.60
C PRO A 84 -13.54 13.44 0.75
N ALA A 85 -14.28 12.51 1.35
CA ALA A 85 -13.87 11.12 1.31
C ALA A 85 -13.82 10.64 -0.16
N TYR A 86 -12.89 9.73 -0.47
CA TYR A 86 -12.84 9.16 -1.80
C TYR A 86 -14.12 8.35 -2.07
N GLU A 87 -14.80 8.71 -3.14
CA GLU A 87 -15.85 7.91 -3.77
C GLU A 87 -15.41 7.59 -5.19
N TYR A 88 -15.65 6.34 -5.61
CA TYR A 88 -15.38 5.91 -6.97
C TYR A 88 -16.18 6.79 -7.96
N PRO A 89 -15.53 7.53 -8.88
CA PRO A 89 -16.23 8.52 -9.70
C PRO A 89 -16.85 7.94 -10.98
N GLY A 90 -16.56 6.67 -11.32
CA GLY A 90 -17.12 6.01 -12.50
C GLY A 90 -18.57 5.54 -12.29
N PRO A 91 -19.29 5.21 -13.38
CA PRO A 91 -20.70 4.79 -13.32
C PRO A 91 -20.91 3.34 -12.84
N GLU A 92 -19.86 2.52 -12.78
CA GLU A 92 -19.94 1.10 -12.48
C GLU A 92 -20.15 0.86 -10.97
N LEU A 93 -21.34 0.37 -10.63
CA LEU A 93 -21.67 -0.02 -9.25
C LEU A 93 -20.72 -1.07 -8.69
N PHE A 94 -20.22 -1.97 -9.54
CA PHE A 94 -19.24 -2.99 -9.17
C PHE A 94 -17.99 -2.38 -8.54
N TYR A 95 -17.36 -1.41 -9.21
CA TYR A 95 -16.18 -0.74 -8.69
C TYR A 95 -16.50 0.19 -7.52
N SER A 96 -17.69 0.78 -7.48
CA SER A 96 -18.13 1.54 -6.30
C SER A 96 -18.10 0.68 -5.03
N VAL A 97 -18.56 -0.57 -5.12
CA VAL A 97 -18.53 -1.54 -4.02
C VAL A 97 -17.10 -2.00 -3.72
N LEU A 98 -16.30 -2.28 -4.76
CA LEU A 98 -14.90 -2.69 -4.62
C LEU A 98 -14.07 -1.62 -3.89
N TYR A 99 -14.07 -0.38 -4.39
CA TYR A 99 -13.30 0.72 -3.81
C TYR A 99 -13.75 1.04 -2.39
N LYS A 100 -15.05 0.95 -2.11
CA LYS A 100 -15.55 1.10 -0.73
C LYS A 100 -14.96 0.05 0.19
N TYR A 101 -14.93 -1.22 -0.21
CA TYR A 101 -14.29 -2.28 0.57
C TYR A 101 -12.79 -2.01 0.77
N LEU A 102 -12.07 -1.55 -0.25
CA LEU A 102 -10.65 -1.20 -0.14
C LEU A 102 -10.42 -0.14 0.96
N ILE A 103 -11.25 0.90 1.00
CA ILE A 103 -11.16 1.96 2.01
C ILE A 103 -11.53 1.42 3.39
N ASP A 104 -12.69 0.79 3.51
CA ASP A 104 -13.25 0.39 4.81
C ASP A 104 -12.42 -0.72 5.46
N GLU A 105 -11.97 -1.71 4.69
CA GLU A 105 -11.35 -2.93 5.21
C GLU A 105 -9.83 -2.94 5.13
N LEU A 106 -9.24 -2.30 4.11
CA LEU A 106 -7.77 -2.24 3.96
C LEU A 106 -7.21 -0.89 4.41
N GLY A 107 -7.94 0.21 4.19
CA GLY A 107 -7.55 1.56 4.64
C GLY A 107 -7.35 1.68 6.15
N GLN A 108 -8.12 0.93 6.94
CA GLN A 108 -8.05 0.95 8.40
C GLN A 108 -6.72 0.46 9.00
N TRP A 109 -5.87 -0.23 8.22
CA TRP A 109 -4.56 -0.73 8.70
C TRP A 109 -3.46 0.35 8.71
N TYR A 110 -3.76 1.52 8.17
CA TYR A 110 -2.83 2.62 8.03
C TYR A 110 -3.22 3.80 8.92
N GLU A 111 -2.25 4.65 9.24
CA GLU A 111 -2.53 5.88 9.98
C GLU A 111 -3.50 6.76 9.18
N PRO A 112 -4.59 7.27 9.81
CA PRO A 112 -5.52 8.16 9.13
C PRO A 112 -4.83 9.43 8.63
N ALA A 113 -5.32 9.93 7.50
CA ALA A 113 -4.91 11.18 6.87
C ALA A 113 -6.16 11.95 6.40
N ASP A 114 -5.97 13.11 5.76
CA ASP A 114 -7.09 13.89 5.22
C ASP A 114 -7.94 13.11 4.20
N VAL A 115 -7.34 12.24 3.38
CA VAL A 115 -8.06 11.36 2.44
C VAL A 115 -7.35 10.01 2.23
N CYS A 116 -8.14 8.93 2.13
CA CYS A 116 -7.69 7.60 1.70
C CYS A 116 -8.12 7.36 0.24
N ILE A 117 -7.17 7.13 -0.66
CA ILE A 117 -7.39 6.91 -2.10
C ILE A 117 -6.84 5.53 -2.49
N PRO A 118 -7.71 4.53 -2.74
CA PRO A 118 -7.28 3.25 -3.28
C PRO A 118 -6.82 3.39 -4.73
N CYS A 119 -5.74 2.72 -5.10
CA CYS A 119 -5.19 2.69 -6.46
C CYS A 119 -4.96 1.25 -6.94
N PRO A 120 -6.03 0.45 -7.11
CA PRO A 120 -5.89 -0.96 -7.45
C PRO A 120 -5.31 -1.16 -8.86
N VAL A 121 -4.43 -2.15 -8.98
CA VAL A 121 -3.98 -2.70 -10.26
C VAL A 121 -4.70 -4.03 -10.46
N ILE A 122 -5.70 -4.05 -11.33
CA ILE A 122 -6.48 -5.25 -11.63
C ILE A 122 -5.70 -6.11 -12.63
N ILE A 123 -5.53 -7.39 -12.29
CA ILE A 123 -4.84 -8.38 -13.12
C ILE A 123 -5.86 -9.19 -13.93
N HIS A 124 -6.94 -9.60 -13.27
CA HIS A 124 -7.99 -10.37 -13.91
C HIS A 124 -9.31 -10.29 -13.15
N GLU A 125 -10.41 -10.33 -13.89
CA GLU A 125 -11.77 -10.44 -13.34
C GLU A 125 -12.46 -11.67 -13.92
N ASP A 126 -12.87 -12.59 -13.04
CA ASP A 126 -13.66 -13.77 -13.41
C ASP A 126 -15.11 -13.60 -12.92
N GLU A 127 -15.98 -13.22 -13.84
CA GLU A 127 -17.43 -13.08 -13.62
C GLU A 127 -18.24 -14.35 -14.00
N SER A 128 -17.57 -15.47 -14.27
CA SER A 128 -18.25 -16.69 -14.74
C SER A 128 -19.22 -17.29 -13.70
N ASN A 129 -19.00 -17.00 -12.41
CA ASN A 129 -19.87 -17.37 -11.31
C ASN A 129 -20.40 -16.14 -10.56
N LYS A 130 -21.68 -15.82 -10.72
CA LYS A 130 -22.29 -14.64 -10.08
C LYS A 130 -22.37 -14.70 -8.55
N GLU A 131 -22.25 -15.88 -7.96
CA GLU A 131 -22.22 -16.05 -6.50
C GLU A 131 -20.79 -15.94 -5.93
N ASP A 132 -19.77 -15.91 -6.79
CA ASP A 132 -18.34 -15.84 -6.46
C ASP A 132 -17.56 -15.23 -7.63
N ILE A 133 -17.78 -13.94 -7.88
CA ILE A 133 -17.02 -13.13 -8.82
C ILE A 133 -15.65 -12.87 -8.19
N ARG A 134 -14.57 -13.09 -8.95
CA ARG A 134 -13.21 -12.99 -8.45
C ARG A 134 -12.46 -11.87 -9.13
N VAL A 135 -11.88 -10.99 -8.33
CA VAL A 135 -11.03 -9.89 -8.78
C VAL A 135 -9.63 -10.16 -8.27
N TYR A 136 -8.73 -10.52 -9.18
CA TYR A 136 -7.31 -10.72 -8.89
C TYR A 136 -6.59 -9.40 -9.11
N GLY A 137 -5.84 -8.95 -8.11
CA GLY A 137 -5.25 -7.62 -8.16
C GLY A 137 -4.13 -7.39 -7.15
N ASP A 138 -3.38 -6.33 -7.39
CA ASP A 138 -2.58 -5.65 -6.37
C ASP A 138 -3.33 -4.40 -5.89
N PHE A 139 -3.90 -4.47 -4.69
CA PHE A 139 -4.78 -3.44 -4.17
C PHE A 139 -4.01 -2.44 -3.31
N TRP A 140 -3.49 -1.39 -3.94
CA TRP A 140 -2.78 -0.32 -3.22
C TRP A 140 -3.74 0.61 -2.48
N ILE A 141 -3.38 0.93 -1.25
CA ILE A 141 -4.00 1.96 -0.42
C ILE A 141 -2.99 3.08 -0.21
N TYR A 142 -3.44 4.32 -0.42
CA TYR A 142 -2.64 5.51 -0.14
C TYR A 142 -3.45 6.52 0.67
N ASN A 143 -2.87 7.00 1.76
CA ASN A 143 -3.42 8.04 2.63
C ASN A 143 -2.62 9.32 2.43
N TYR A 144 -3.34 10.43 2.27
CA TYR A 144 -2.75 11.72 1.93
C TYR A 144 -3.22 12.83 2.86
N ASP A 145 -2.28 13.69 3.25
CA ASP A 145 -2.58 15.00 3.83
C ASP A 145 -2.46 16.08 2.74
N LEU A 146 -3.28 17.13 2.85
CA LEU A 146 -3.21 18.26 1.93
C LEU A 146 -2.15 19.28 2.37
N ASP A 147 -1.18 19.55 1.51
CA ASP A 147 -0.20 20.63 1.67
C ASP A 147 -0.29 21.60 0.48
N GLY A 148 -1.04 22.70 0.68
CA GLY A 148 -1.34 23.65 -0.39
C GLY A 148 -2.19 23.01 -1.49
N ASP A 149 -1.63 22.88 -2.69
CA ASP A 149 -2.26 22.22 -3.85
C ASP A 149 -1.69 20.82 -4.12
N THR A 150 -0.95 20.25 -3.17
CA THR A 150 -0.27 18.96 -3.31
C THR A 150 -0.77 17.96 -2.26
N LEU A 151 -1.17 16.76 -2.70
CA LEU A 151 -1.44 15.63 -1.80
C LEU A 151 -0.14 14.96 -1.39
N VAL A 152 0.16 14.94 -0.09
CA VAL A 152 1.39 14.34 0.46
C VAL A 152 1.06 12.98 1.04
N ASN A 153 1.63 11.92 0.45
CA ASN A 153 1.45 10.56 0.94
C ASN A 153 2.09 10.41 2.33
N THR A 154 1.27 10.03 3.32
CA THR A 154 1.70 9.84 4.71
C THR A 154 1.75 8.37 5.12
N SER A 155 0.92 7.53 4.52
CA SER A 155 0.92 6.09 4.76
C SER A 155 0.22 5.34 3.63
N GLY A 156 0.47 4.04 3.56
CA GLY A 156 -0.12 3.18 2.54
C GLY A 156 0.65 1.90 2.32
N GLY A 157 0.14 1.06 1.45
CA GLY A 157 0.79 -0.19 1.08
C GLY A 157 -0.04 -1.04 0.14
N SER A 158 0.57 -2.15 -0.25
CA SER A 158 0.04 -3.11 -1.22
C SER A 158 -0.61 -4.29 -0.49
N HIS A 159 -1.78 -4.68 -0.98
CA HIS A 159 -2.47 -5.88 -0.57
C HIS A 159 -2.75 -6.75 -1.81
N PRO A 160 -1.80 -7.56 -2.27
CA PRO A 160 -2.05 -8.43 -3.41
C PRO A 160 -2.96 -9.59 -3.00
N GLY A 161 -3.86 -9.99 -3.88
CA GLY A 161 -4.78 -11.10 -3.60
C GLY A 161 -5.93 -11.25 -4.58
N CYS A 162 -6.95 -11.97 -4.12
CA CYS A 162 -8.21 -12.18 -4.83
C CYS A 162 -9.37 -11.69 -3.95
N ILE A 163 -10.07 -10.65 -4.38
CA ILE A 163 -11.30 -10.19 -3.75
C ILE A 163 -12.49 -10.95 -4.34
N HIS A 164 -13.36 -11.44 -3.47
CA HIS A 164 -14.54 -12.20 -3.81
C HIS A 164 -15.77 -11.32 -3.67
N LEU A 165 -16.60 -11.27 -4.70
CA LEU A 165 -17.87 -10.54 -4.70
C LEU A 165 -19.01 -11.48 -5.10
N LYS A 166 -20.23 -11.17 -4.69
CA LYS A 166 -21.44 -11.79 -5.24
C LYS A 166 -22.34 -10.73 -5.84
N ALA A 167 -22.99 -11.05 -6.94
CA ALA A 167 -24.09 -10.27 -7.46
C ALA A 167 -25.36 -10.52 -6.62
N THR A 168 -26.14 -9.47 -6.41
CA THR A 168 -27.42 -9.52 -5.70
C THR A 168 -28.49 -8.80 -6.53
N ASP A 169 -29.75 -8.89 -6.13
CA ASP A 169 -30.84 -8.14 -6.78
C ASP A 169 -30.64 -6.61 -6.67
N GLU A 170 -29.88 -6.15 -5.69
CA GLU A 170 -29.65 -4.73 -5.37
C GLU A 170 -28.28 -4.20 -5.86
N GLY A 171 -27.41 -5.06 -6.41
CA GLY A 171 -26.06 -4.68 -6.84
C GLY A 171 -25.03 -5.76 -6.55
N TYR A 172 -23.95 -5.40 -5.86
CA TYR A 172 -22.85 -6.31 -5.51
C TYR A 172 -22.53 -6.22 -4.02
N GLU A 173 -21.95 -7.28 -3.47
CA GLU A 173 -21.46 -7.34 -2.09
C GLU A 173 -20.12 -8.07 -2.08
N VAL A 174 -19.11 -7.50 -1.41
CA VAL A 174 -17.83 -8.18 -1.16
C VAL A 174 -18.04 -9.25 -0.09
N THR A 175 -17.64 -10.48 -0.37
CA THR A 175 -17.80 -11.64 0.52
C THR A 175 -16.51 -12.04 1.22
N GLY A 176 -15.35 -11.58 0.73
CA GLY A 176 -14.06 -11.77 1.38
C GLY A 176 -12.89 -11.48 0.47
N MET A 177 -11.69 -11.74 0.98
CA MET A 177 -10.44 -11.63 0.23
C MET A 177 -9.49 -12.78 0.63
N ASP A 178 -8.96 -13.47 -0.37
CA ASP A 178 -7.77 -14.31 -0.23
C ASP A 178 -6.55 -13.40 -0.39
N ALA A 179 -5.89 -13.06 0.71
CA ALA A 179 -4.73 -12.18 0.73
C ALA A 179 -3.41 -12.96 0.57
N VAL A 180 -2.47 -12.39 -0.20
CA VAL A 180 -1.10 -12.89 -0.25
C VAL A 180 -0.41 -12.62 1.08
N GLU A 181 0.20 -13.65 1.65
CA GLU A 181 0.97 -13.56 2.89
C GLU A 181 2.30 -12.80 2.69
N ASP A 182 2.96 -12.40 3.77
CA ASP A 182 4.23 -11.68 3.71
C ASP A 182 5.46 -12.61 3.84
N GLY A 183 6.65 -12.01 3.77
CA GLY A 183 7.92 -12.67 4.07
C GLY A 183 8.17 -13.91 3.20
N SER A 184 8.57 -15.02 3.85
CA SER A 184 8.86 -16.27 3.14
C SER A 184 7.63 -16.92 2.52
N ASN A 185 6.42 -16.49 2.91
CA ASN A 185 5.16 -17.05 2.43
C ASN A 185 4.56 -16.27 1.27
N TYR A 186 5.16 -15.13 0.90
CA TYR A 186 4.71 -14.29 -0.21
C TYR A 186 4.60 -15.05 -1.53
N ASP A 187 5.72 -15.52 -2.08
CA ASP A 187 5.74 -16.21 -3.39
C ASP A 187 4.90 -17.51 -3.39
N PRO A 188 4.97 -18.39 -2.36
CA PRO A 188 4.12 -19.57 -2.30
C PRO A 188 2.62 -19.26 -2.28
N THR A 189 2.21 -18.23 -1.54
CA THR A 189 0.79 -17.86 -1.41
C THR A 189 0.31 -17.14 -2.66
N ALA A 190 1.12 -16.24 -3.24
CA ALA A 190 0.82 -15.58 -4.50
C ALA A 190 0.62 -16.61 -5.63
N LYS A 191 1.51 -17.60 -5.77
CA LYS A 191 1.34 -18.69 -6.75
C LYS A 191 0.06 -19.48 -6.55
N LYS A 192 -0.32 -19.71 -5.29
CA LYS A 192 -1.55 -20.43 -4.95
C LYS A 192 -2.80 -19.62 -5.31
N ILE A 193 -2.82 -18.33 -5.00
CA ILE A 193 -3.98 -17.44 -5.21
C ILE A 193 -4.13 -17.11 -6.70
N PHE A 194 -3.06 -16.62 -7.33
CA PHE A 194 -3.12 -16.17 -8.72
C PHE A 194 -3.10 -17.32 -9.73
N GLY A 195 -2.57 -18.49 -9.37
CA GLY A 195 -2.62 -19.68 -10.21
C GLY A 195 -2.08 -19.43 -11.63
N GLU A 196 -2.95 -19.53 -12.63
CA GLU A 196 -2.59 -19.27 -14.03
C GLU A 196 -2.26 -17.79 -14.32
N TYR A 197 -2.77 -16.85 -13.51
CA TYR A 197 -2.52 -15.42 -13.61
C TYR A 197 -1.26 -14.97 -12.87
N TYR A 198 -0.48 -15.89 -12.28
CA TYR A 198 0.70 -15.54 -11.48
C TYR A 198 1.77 -14.78 -12.28
N GLU A 199 2.03 -15.20 -13.52
CA GLU A 199 3.03 -14.53 -14.36
C GLU A 199 2.57 -13.13 -14.77
N ASP A 200 1.28 -12.94 -15.04
CA ASP A 200 0.70 -11.61 -15.31
C ASP A 200 0.78 -10.74 -14.06
N PHE A 201 0.44 -11.27 -12.89
CA PHE A 201 0.62 -10.58 -11.62
C PHE A 201 2.07 -10.09 -11.42
N ILE A 202 3.07 -10.95 -11.58
CA ILE A 202 4.48 -10.58 -11.44
C ILE A 202 4.91 -9.52 -12.46
N LYS A 203 4.40 -9.62 -13.70
CA LYS A 203 4.68 -8.64 -14.75
C LYS A 203 4.08 -7.27 -14.39
N GLU A 204 2.82 -7.24 -13.99
CA GLU A 204 2.08 -6.00 -13.74
C GLU A 204 2.60 -5.27 -12.49
N ILE A 205 2.90 -5.96 -11.39
CA ILE A 205 3.53 -5.33 -10.21
C ILE A 205 4.97 -4.87 -10.48
N GLY A 206 5.63 -5.46 -11.48
CA GLY A 206 6.95 -5.05 -11.93
C GLY A 206 6.95 -3.81 -12.82
N ASP A 207 5.81 -3.43 -13.38
CA ASP A 207 5.66 -2.27 -14.26
C ASP A 207 5.35 -0.99 -13.47
N THR A 208 6.37 -0.51 -12.75
CA THR A 208 6.27 0.69 -11.92
C THR A 208 5.80 1.95 -12.66
N GLU A 209 6.07 2.05 -13.97
CA GLU A 209 5.62 3.18 -14.78
C GLU A 209 4.10 3.11 -15.01
N LYS A 210 3.59 1.92 -15.32
CA LYS A 210 2.14 1.69 -15.46
C LYS A 210 1.42 1.92 -14.13
N THR A 211 1.92 1.39 -13.02
CA THR A 211 1.27 1.55 -11.72
C THR A 211 1.21 3.01 -11.26
N GLU A 212 2.28 3.78 -11.46
CA GLU A 212 2.27 5.21 -11.15
C GLU A 212 1.33 6.01 -12.07
N LYS A 213 1.21 5.65 -13.35
CA LYS A 213 0.20 6.26 -14.24
C LYS A 213 -1.22 5.98 -13.79
N ILE A 214 -1.52 4.76 -13.36
CA ILE A 214 -2.82 4.38 -12.80
C ILE A 214 -3.11 5.23 -11.55
N ARG A 215 -2.16 5.30 -10.62
CA ARG A 215 -2.26 6.11 -9.40
C ARG A 215 -2.53 7.58 -9.71
N ALA A 216 -1.71 8.20 -10.57
CA ALA A 216 -1.85 9.59 -10.95
C ALA A 216 -3.22 9.88 -11.60
N GLN A 217 -3.71 8.99 -12.47
CA GLN A 217 -5.01 9.15 -13.12
C GLN A 217 -6.17 9.00 -12.13
N ILE A 218 -6.10 8.07 -11.18
CA ILE A 218 -7.12 7.91 -10.13
C ILE A 218 -7.22 9.17 -9.26
N ILE A 219 -6.08 9.75 -8.88
CA ILE A 219 -6.05 10.99 -8.11
C ILE A 219 -6.61 12.16 -8.92
N ALA A 220 -6.22 12.30 -10.19
CA ALA A 220 -6.77 13.33 -11.08
C ALA A 220 -8.30 13.23 -11.21
N ASN A 221 -8.83 12.01 -11.35
CA ASN A 221 -10.26 11.75 -11.42
C ASN A 221 -10.99 12.12 -10.11
N TYR A 222 -10.38 11.82 -8.95
CA TYR A 222 -10.91 12.24 -7.65
C TYR A 222 -10.95 13.77 -7.51
N VAL A 223 -9.88 14.45 -7.90
CA VAL A 223 -9.78 15.92 -7.88
C VAL A 223 -10.87 16.55 -8.75
N ALA A 224 -11.03 16.06 -9.98
CA ALA A 224 -12.03 16.54 -10.92
C ALA A 224 -13.47 16.27 -10.42
N ALA A 225 -13.76 15.06 -9.94
CA ALA A 225 -15.09 14.69 -9.43
C ALA A 225 -15.54 15.56 -8.25
N ASN A 226 -14.59 16.08 -7.46
CA ASN A 226 -14.84 16.89 -6.28
C ASN A 226 -14.61 18.40 -6.48
N ASN A 227 -14.25 18.83 -7.70
CA ASN A 227 -13.92 20.22 -8.03
C ASN A 227 -12.81 20.81 -7.14
N LEU A 228 -11.77 20.03 -6.84
CA LEU A 228 -10.65 20.44 -6.00
C LEU A 228 -9.58 21.17 -6.83
N SER A 229 -8.83 22.07 -6.20
CA SER A 229 -7.74 22.82 -6.87
C SER A 229 -6.36 22.16 -6.75
N ILE A 230 -6.32 20.87 -6.41
CA ILE A 230 -5.09 20.08 -6.26
C ILE A 230 -4.46 19.86 -7.63
N THR A 231 -3.15 20.05 -7.76
CA THR A 231 -2.42 19.94 -9.04
C THR A 231 -1.36 18.84 -9.04
N ALA A 232 -0.99 18.32 -7.87
CA ALA A 232 0.07 17.32 -7.73
C ALA A 232 -0.15 16.37 -6.56
N TYR A 233 0.59 15.26 -6.56
CA TYR A 233 0.81 14.42 -5.38
C TYR A 233 2.30 14.19 -5.18
N ARG A 234 2.73 13.83 -3.97
CA ARG A 234 4.13 13.47 -3.70
C ARG A 234 4.26 12.39 -2.66
N ASP A 235 5.30 11.57 -2.80
CA ASP A 235 5.77 10.67 -1.76
C ASP A 235 6.85 11.34 -0.90
N TYR A 236 6.99 10.90 0.36
CA TYR A 236 7.97 11.48 1.27
C TYR A 236 9.40 11.39 0.71
N GLY A 237 10.08 12.53 0.60
CA GLY A 237 11.45 12.63 0.11
C GLY A 237 11.58 12.65 -1.42
N TRP A 238 10.48 12.69 -2.16
CA TRP A 238 10.46 12.78 -3.62
C TRP A 238 9.88 14.10 -4.11
N ASP A 239 10.24 14.48 -5.33
CA ASP A 239 9.66 15.64 -6.01
C ASP A 239 8.16 15.40 -6.30
N PRO A 240 7.31 16.45 -6.25
CA PRO A 240 5.91 16.32 -6.62
C PRO A 240 5.71 15.86 -8.06
N VAL A 241 4.72 14.99 -8.25
CA VAL A 241 4.24 14.51 -9.55
C VAL A 241 2.98 15.29 -9.92
N THR A 242 3.04 16.01 -11.04
CA THR A 242 1.88 16.73 -11.58
C THR A 242 0.79 15.76 -12.03
N LEU A 243 -0.46 16.06 -11.69
CA LEU A 243 -1.61 15.27 -12.10
C LEU A 243 -1.85 15.41 -13.61
N PRO A 244 -2.19 14.30 -14.31
CA PRO A 244 -2.65 14.36 -15.68
C PRO A 244 -4.03 15.04 -15.79
N GLU A 245 -4.48 15.27 -17.02
CA GLU A 245 -5.88 15.62 -17.29
C GLU A 245 -6.81 14.47 -16.83
N GLU A 246 -7.99 14.81 -16.34
CA GLU A 246 -8.97 13.84 -15.90
C GLU A 246 -9.47 12.96 -17.06
N ASN A 247 -9.83 11.72 -16.75
CA ASN A 247 -10.33 10.76 -17.72
C ASN A 247 -11.36 9.81 -17.09
N ILE A 248 -12.36 10.36 -16.41
CA ILE A 248 -13.38 9.56 -15.69
C ILE A 248 -14.18 8.68 -16.67
N ASP A 249 -14.51 9.21 -17.85
CA ASP A 249 -15.42 8.58 -18.81
C ASP A 249 -14.87 7.28 -19.45
N SER A 250 -13.55 7.11 -19.51
CA SER A 250 -12.95 5.96 -20.21
C SER A 250 -11.91 5.19 -19.41
N PHE A 251 -11.30 5.80 -18.38
CA PHE A 251 -10.23 5.16 -17.61
C PHE A 251 -10.69 3.87 -16.94
N TYR A 252 -11.87 3.88 -16.33
CA TYR A 252 -12.32 2.73 -15.55
C TYR A 252 -12.84 1.58 -16.39
N SER A 253 -13.30 1.84 -17.61
CA SER A 253 -13.71 0.80 -18.55
C SER A 253 -12.52 0.02 -19.15
N VAL A 254 -11.28 0.44 -18.87
CA VAL A 254 -10.05 -0.19 -19.39
C VAL A 254 -9.08 -0.63 -18.28
N LEU A 255 -9.52 -0.64 -17.02
CA LEU A 255 -8.71 -1.14 -15.90
C LEU A 255 -8.45 -2.65 -15.96
N ASN A 256 -9.09 -3.37 -16.89
CA ASN A 256 -9.10 -4.83 -17.03
C ASN A 256 -8.37 -5.31 -18.29
#